data_AF-A0A7V4HW38-F1
#
_entry.id   AF-A0A7V4HW38-F1
#
_cell.length_a   1.000
_cell.length_b   1.000
_cell.length_c   1.000
_cell.angle_alpha   90.00
_cell.angle_beta   90.00
_cell.angle_gamma   90.00
#
_symmetry.space_group_name_H-M   'P 1'
#
loop_
_entity.id
_entity.type
_entity.pdbx_description
1 polymer ?
#
loop_
_entity_poly.entity_id
_entity_poly.type
_entity_poly.pdbx_seq_one_letter_code
_entity_poly.pdbx_strand_id
1 'polypeptide(L)'
;MVTVKVGGQAIRTTDEHPFYVQDKGWTQASLLAPGDLLRSHDGRWLPLESIESHGEVATVYNLRIAEYHTYFVGAPAWGFSVWSHNTACGSRAFAESTESSGISRPSGSGWQAAHAAPTGAFSNRNPVARVALGEARAILARAGIKLNDFKKNGFWAKVGHLGTHRNAHFIRLRDVLRDAELNGNVPTVFEGILKQLRSGHNPLL
;
A
#
# COMPACT_ATOMS: atom_id res chain seq x y z
N MET A 1 -10.42 10.50 6.29
CA MET A 1 -10.11 11.64 5.39
C MET A 1 -8.91 12.39 5.91
N VAL A 2 -8.07 12.89 5.01
CA VAL A 2 -6.86 13.65 5.31
C VAL A 2 -6.84 14.95 4.52
N THR A 3 -6.36 16.02 5.14
CA THR A 3 -6.03 17.28 4.48
C THR A 3 -4.53 17.41 4.32
N VAL A 4 -4.07 17.52 3.08
CA VAL A 4 -2.68 17.78 2.69
C VAL A 4 -2.53 19.27 2.40
N LYS A 5 -1.64 19.98 3.12
CA LYS A 5 -1.33 21.39 2.84
C LYS A 5 -0.01 21.54 2.09
N VAL A 6 -0.05 22.26 0.98
CA VAL A 6 1.10 22.53 0.11
C VAL A 6 0.91 23.87 -0.59
N GLY A 7 1.95 24.71 -0.61
CA GLY A 7 1.90 26.02 -1.27
C GLY A 7 0.75 26.92 -0.79
N GLY A 8 0.42 26.86 0.50
CA GLY A 8 -0.72 27.55 1.11
C GLY A 8 -2.11 27.05 0.70
N GLN A 9 -2.20 25.95 -0.07
CA GLN A 9 -3.47 25.35 -0.49
C GLN A 9 -3.74 24.05 0.25
N ALA A 10 -5.02 23.76 0.49
CA ALA A 10 -5.47 22.56 1.18
C ALA A 10 -6.14 21.59 0.19
N ILE A 11 -5.66 20.35 0.15
CA ILE A 11 -6.22 19.27 -0.66
C ILE A 11 -6.81 18.22 0.29
N ARG A 12 -8.12 18.05 0.26
CA ARG A 12 -8.82 17.06 1.08
C ARG A 12 -9.01 15.77 0.27
N THR A 13 -8.55 14.65 0.82
CA THR A 13 -8.49 13.36 0.12
C THR A 13 -8.66 12.18 1.08
N THR A 14 -8.74 10.96 0.54
CA THR A 14 -8.77 9.74 1.36
C THR A 14 -7.38 9.40 1.88
N ASP A 15 -7.34 8.68 3.00
CA ASP A 15 -6.09 8.30 3.69
C ASP A 15 -5.14 7.48 2.78
N GLU A 16 -5.70 6.73 1.84
CA GLU A 16 -4.99 5.83 0.93
C GLU A 16 -4.57 6.50 -0.39
N HIS A 17 -5.03 7.73 -0.65
CA HIS A 17 -4.80 8.37 -1.94
C HIS A 17 -3.31 8.69 -2.12
N PRO A 18 -2.63 8.14 -3.16
CA PRO A 18 -1.20 8.32 -3.32
C PRO A 18 -0.83 9.66 -3.95
N PHE A 19 0.30 10.21 -3.49
CA PHE A 19 1.02 11.34 -4.08
C PHE A 19 2.46 10.93 -4.41
N TYR A 20 3.06 11.53 -5.44
CA TYR A 20 4.45 11.25 -5.79
C TYR A 20 5.41 12.11 -4.98
N VAL A 21 6.21 11.46 -4.14
CA VAL A 21 7.16 12.10 -3.21
C VAL A 21 8.60 11.84 -3.65
N GLN A 22 9.45 12.86 -3.56
CA GLN A 22 10.88 12.74 -3.84
C GLN A 22 11.51 11.66 -2.95
N ASP A 23 12.36 10.81 -3.54
CA ASP A 23 13.08 9.70 -2.89
C ASP A 23 12.21 8.58 -2.27
N LYS A 24 10.88 8.75 -2.21
CA LYS A 24 9.92 7.75 -1.69
C LYS A 24 8.99 7.18 -2.77
N GLY A 25 8.80 7.89 -3.88
CA GLY A 25 7.85 7.51 -4.94
C GLY A 25 6.39 7.68 -4.50
N TRP A 26 5.50 6.83 -5.00
CA TRP A 26 4.07 6.85 -4.66
C TRP A 26 3.84 6.55 -3.18
N THR A 27 3.42 7.56 -2.43
CA THR A 27 3.21 7.50 -0.98
C THR A 27 1.76 7.85 -0.66
N GLN A 28 1.11 7.06 0.19
CA GLN A 28 -0.27 7.31 0.62
C GLN A 28 -0.38 8.61 1.43
N ALA A 29 -1.49 9.32 1.31
CA ALA A 29 -1.74 10.57 2.03
C ALA A 29 -1.50 10.44 3.55
N SER A 30 -1.94 9.33 4.15
CA SER A 30 -1.75 9.04 5.59
C SER A 30 -0.30 8.79 6.02
N LEU A 31 0.61 8.54 5.07
CA LEU A 31 2.03 8.31 5.34
C LEU A 31 2.91 9.52 5.00
N LEU A 32 2.31 10.60 4.50
CA LEU A 32 3.03 11.83 4.22
C LEU A 32 3.46 12.51 5.54
N ALA A 33 4.61 13.16 5.51
CA ALA A 33 5.12 13.94 6.62
C ALA A 33 5.46 15.38 6.18
N PRO A 34 5.32 16.39 7.06
CA PRO A 34 5.81 17.74 6.78
C PRO A 34 7.28 17.72 6.32
N GLY A 35 7.58 18.50 5.28
CA GLY A 35 8.88 18.50 4.61
C GLY A 35 9.01 17.52 3.44
N ASP A 36 8.08 16.58 3.25
CA ASP A 36 8.06 15.73 2.06
C ASP A 36 7.90 16.58 0.79
N LEU A 37 8.69 16.27 -0.24
CA LEU A 37 8.74 17.04 -1.48
C LEU A 37 7.84 16.40 -2.54
N LEU A 38 6.75 17.07 -2.91
CA LEU A 38 5.76 16.62 -3.88
C LEU A 38 6.08 17.11 -5.30
N ARG A 39 5.88 16.24 -6.29
CA ARG A 39 6.15 16.58 -7.70
C ARG A 39 5.03 17.44 -8.30
N SER A 40 5.40 18.56 -8.91
CA SER A 40 4.51 19.43 -9.69
C SER A 40 4.57 19.14 -11.20
N HIS A 41 3.55 19.56 -11.95
CA HIS A 41 3.44 19.37 -13.41
C HIS A 41 4.60 19.98 -14.21
N ASP A 42 5.18 21.06 -13.71
CA ASP A 42 6.31 21.79 -14.29
C ASP A 42 7.68 21.23 -13.85
N GLY A 43 7.67 20.08 -13.16
CA GLY A 43 8.88 19.41 -12.72
C GLY A 43 9.49 19.94 -11.43
N ARG A 44 8.91 20.98 -10.82
CA ARG A 44 9.34 21.48 -9.51
C ARG A 44 8.95 20.52 -8.38
N TRP A 45 9.63 20.70 -7.25
CA TRP A 45 9.36 20.02 -5.98
C TRP A 45 8.77 21.01 -4.99
N LEU A 46 7.65 20.63 -4.38
CA LEU A 46 6.91 21.48 -3.43
C LEU A 46 6.94 20.83 -2.04
N PRO A 47 7.38 21.55 -0.99
CA PRO A 47 7.36 21.02 0.36
C PRO A 47 5.93 20.90 0.88
N LEU A 48 5.62 19.76 1.47
CA LEU A 48 4.41 19.56 2.24
C LEU A 48 4.52 20.35 3.55
N GLU A 49 3.54 21.20 3.79
CA GLU A 49 3.51 22.12 4.94
C GLU A 49 2.93 21.41 6.17
N SER A 50 1.79 20.75 6.01
CA SER A 50 1.17 19.96 7.07
C SER A 50 0.27 18.85 6.54
N ILE A 51 0.00 17.89 7.42
CA ILE A 51 -0.91 16.77 7.20
C ILE A 51 -1.87 16.69 8.39
N GLU A 52 -3.18 16.69 8.13
CA GLU A 52 -4.21 16.65 9.18
C GLU A 52 -5.18 15.50 8.90
N SER A 53 -5.27 14.52 9.81
CA SER A 53 -6.25 13.44 9.71
C SER A 53 -7.50 13.81 10.51
N HIS A 54 -8.67 13.73 9.86
CA HIS A 54 -9.93 14.16 10.43
C HIS A 54 -10.79 13.00 10.97
N GLY A 55 -10.36 11.74 10.79
CA GLY A 55 -11.08 10.54 11.28
C GLY A 55 -12.49 10.32 10.69
N GLU A 56 -12.93 11.21 9.81
CA GLU A 56 -14.26 11.24 9.21
C GLU A 56 -14.36 10.35 7.96
N VAL A 57 -15.58 9.89 7.70
CA VAL A 57 -15.98 9.24 6.45
C VAL A 57 -16.77 10.26 5.64
N ALA A 58 -16.32 10.53 4.43
CA ALA A 58 -17.00 11.45 3.50
C ALA A 58 -17.19 10.77 2.15
N THR A 59 -18.26 11.13 1.45
CA THR A 59 -18.42 10.76 0.03
C THR A 59 -17.35 11.49 -0.78
N VAL A 60 -16.53 10.72 -1.49
CA VAL A 60 -15.50 11.24 -2.39
C VAL A 60 -15.80 10.81 -3.82
N TYR A 61 -15.41 11.65 -4.77
CA TYR A 61 -15.53 11.37 -6.19
C TYR A 61 -14.17 11.02 -6.75
N ASN A 62 -14.13 10.07 -7.68
CA ASN A 62 -12.90 9.58 -8.28
C ASN A 62 -12.99 9.61 -9.81
N LEU A 63 -11.88 9.94 -10.49
CA LEU A 63 -11.84 10.21 -11.93
C LEU A 63 -11.12 9.11 -12.69
N ARG A 64 -11.82 8.22 -13.40
CA ARG A 64 -11.16 7.16 -14.18
C ARG A 64 -10.38 7.76 -15.37
N ILE A 65 -9.06 7.83 -15.25
CA ILE A 65 -8.14 8.20 -16.34
C ILE A 65 -7.67 6.92 -17.03
N ALA A 66 -7.64 6.88 -18.37
CA ALA A 66 -7.13 5.73 -19.12
C ALA A 66 -5.59 5.63 -19.04
N GLU A 67 -5.06 4.43 -19.32
CA GLU A 67 -3.61 4.13 -19.49
C GLU A 67 -2.71 4.32 -18.26
N TYR A 68 -2.42 5.56 -17.88
CA TYR A 68 -1.45 5.87 -16.82
C TYR A 68 -2.07 5.99 -15.44
N HIS A 69 -3.39 6.22 -15.37
CA HIS A 69 -4.15 6.38 -14.12
C HIS A 69 -3.53 7.40 -13.14
N THR A 70 -2.71 8.33 -13.62
CA THR A 70 -2.16 9.47 -12.89
C THR A 70 -2.83 10.75 -13.36
N TYR A 71 -2.85 11.75 -12.49
CA TYR A 71 -3.37 13.07 -12.80
C TYR A 71 -2.73 14.11 -11.87
N PHE A 72 -2.79 15.37 -12.28
CA PHE A 72 -2.34 16.48 -11.44
C PHE A 72 -3.54 17.12 -10.76
N VAL A 73 -3.45 17.31 -9.44
CA VAL A 73 -4.44 18.05 -8.66
C VAL A 73 -3.95 19.48 -8.49
N GLY A 74 -4.73 20.43 -8.98
CA GLY A 74 -4.37 21.84 -8.93
C GLY A 74 -5.45 22.73 -9.53
N ALA A 75 -5.26 24.03 -9.44
CA ALA A 75 -6.04 25.03 -10.15
C ALA A 75 -5.09 26.03 -10.84
N PRO A 76 -5.47 26.62 -11.99
CA PRO A 76 -4.62 27.62 -12.66
C PRO A 76 -4.20 28.77 -11.73
N ALA A 77 -5.08 29.21 -10.84
CA ALA A 77 -4.82 30.28 -9.87
C ALA A 77 -3.73 29.92 -8.82
N TRP A 78 -3.43 28.64 -8.62
CA TRP A 78 -2.41 28.21 -7.67
C TRP A 78 -1.00 28.34 -8.25
N GLY A 79 -0.85 28.33 -9.57
CA GLY A 79 0.47 28.33 -10.22
C GLY A 79 1.30 27.06 -9.98
N PHE A 80 0.67 26.01 -9.44
CA PHE A 80 1.27 24.70 -9.23
C PHE A 80 0.21 23.60 -9.23
N SER A 81 0.68 22.35 -9.23
CA SER A 81 -0.16 21.18 -8.99
C SER A 81 0.62 20.10 -8.24
N VAL A 82 -0.07 19.06 -7.77
CA VAL A 82 0.58 17.88 -7.17
C VAL A 82 0.23 16.62 -7.94
N TRP A 83 1.25 15.80 -8.18
CA TRP A 83 1.09 14.56 -8.94
C TRP A 83 0.46 13.47 -8.08
N SER A 84 -0.68 12.97 -8.54
CA SER A 84 -1.52 12.02 -7.83
C SER A 84 -1.89 10.85 -8.72
N HIS A 85 -2.32 9.74 -8.11
CA HIS A 85 -2.64 8.52 -8.83
C HIS A 85 -3.96 7.92 -8.35
N ASN A 86 -4.82 7.57 -9.31
CA ASN A 86 -6.16 7.04 -9.04
C ASN A 86 -6.10 5.54 -8.73
N THR A 87 -5.17 4.78 -9.32
CA THR A 87 -5.19 3.34 -9.08
C THR A 87 -4.91 3.06 -7.61
N ALA A 88 -5.84 2.36 -6.95
CA ALA A 88 -5.64 1.78 -5.63
C ALA A 88 -4.22 1.19 -5.61
N CYS A 89 -3.35 1.80 -4.80
CA CYS A 89 -1.90 1.76 -4.96
C CYS A 89 -1.27 0.37 -4.65
N GLY A 90 -2.04 -0.71 -4.75
CA GLY A 90 -1.63 -2.08 -4.51
C GLY A 90 -1.86 -3.05 -5.65
N SER A 91 -2.80 -2.84 -6.58
CA SER A 91 -3.09 -3.87 -7.61
C SER A 91 -2.21 -3.73 -8.86
N ARG A 92 -1.95 -2.52 -9.35
CA ARG A 92 -1.17 -2.29 -10.57
C ARG A 92 0.33 -2.57 -10.41
N ALA A 93 0.96 -1.96 -9.40
CA ALA A 93 2.38 -2.21 -9.10
C ALA A 93 2.65 -3.68 -8.77
N PHE A 94 1.67 -4.36 -8.17
CA PHE A 94 1.74 -5.78 -7.90
C PHE A 94 1.52 -6.64 -9.15
N ALA A 95 0.64 -6.25 -10.07
CA ALA A 95 0.49 -6.89 -11.37
C ALA A 95 1.79 -6.76 -12.19
N GLU A 96 2.37 -5.57 -12.29
CA GLU A 96 3.66 -5.34 -12.96
C GLU A 96 4.78 -6.18 -12.31
N SER A 97 4.84 -6.26 -10.97
CA SER A 97 5.84 -7.09 -10.30
C SER A 97 5.58 -8.59 -10.41
N THR A 98 4.34 -9.03 -10.68
CA THR A 98 4.08 -10.45 -10.98
C THR A 98 4.78 -10.90 -12.26
N GLU A 99 4.74 -10.07 -13.31
CA GLU A 99 5.38 -10.33 -14.60
C GLU A 99 6.90 -10.41 -14.46
N SER A 100 7.50 -9.56 -13.62
CA SER A 100 8.95 -9.53 -13.39
C SER A 100 9.45 -10.50 -12.30
N SER A 101 8.56 -11.22 -11.61
CA SER A 101 8.94 -11.97 -10.40
C SER A 101 9.73 -13.26 -10.64
N GLY A 102 9.65 -13.82 -11.84
CA GLY A 102 10.15 -15.17 -12.15
C GLY A 102 9.37 -16.29 -11.45
N ILE A 103 8.23 -15.98 -10.80
CA ILE A 103 7.37 -16.95 -10.12
C ILE A 103 6.16 -17.24 -11.01
N SER A 104 6.20 -18.39 -11.69
CA SER A 104 5.17 -18.77 -12.66
C SER A 104 3.78 -18.88 -12.02
N ARG A 105 2.79 -18.31 -12.71
CA ARG A 105 1.38 -18.54 -12.40
C ARG A 105 1.04 -20.00 -12.64
N PRO A 106 0.34 -20.69 -11.72
CA PRO A 106 -0.16 -22.02 -11.99
C PRO A 106 -1.07 -22.05 -13.23
N SER A 107 -1.09 -23.18 -13.92
CA SER A 107 -1.93 -23.40 -15.10
C SER A 107 -3.42 -23.44 -14.74
N GLY A 108 -4.27 -23.00 -15.69
CA GLY A 108 -5.72 -22.98 -15.56
C GLY A 108 -6.31 -21.61 -15.18
N SER A 109 -7.60 -21.44 -15.47
CA SER A 109 -8.39 -20.30 -14.99
C SER A 109 -8.65 -20.42 -13.48
N GLY A 110 -8.68 -19.31 -12.75
CA GLY A 110 -9.04 -19.31 -11.33
C GLY A 110 -7.89 -19.05 -10.36
N TRP A 111 -6.77 -18.50 -10.83
CA TRP A 111 -5.68 -18.01 -9.99
C TRP A 111 -5.61 -16.48 -10.03
N GLN A 112 -5.36 -15.87 -8.88
CA GLN A 112 -5.16 -14.44 -8.70
C GLN A 112 -3.92 -14.18 -7.86
N ALA A 113 -3.23 -13.08 -8.15
CA ALA A 113 -2.10 -12.63 -7.36
C ALA A 113 -2.62 -12.14 -5.99
N ALA A 114 -1.99 -12.60 -4.91
CA ALA A 114 -2.33 -12.20 -3.55
C ALA A 114 -1.09 -11.80 -2.76
N HIS A 115 -1.25 -10.83 -1.88
CA HIS A 115 -0.20 -10.37 -0.98
C HIS A 115 -0.25 -11.18 0.32
N ALA A 116 0.88 -11.62 0.87
CA ALA A 116 0.88 -12.21 2.22
C ALA A 116 0.52 -11.17 3.29
N ALA A 117 1.11 -9.97 3.16
CA ALA A 117 0.75 -8.77 3.87
C ALA A 117 0.07 -7.79 2.89
N PRO A 118 -1.28 -7.76 2.81
CA PRO A 118 -1.98 -6.94 1.83
C PRO A 118 -1.83 -5.45 2.14
N THR A 119 -2.09 -4.59 1.15
CA THR A 119 -1.90 -3.12 1.22
C THR A 119 -3.18 -2.30 1.41
N GLY A 120 -4.36 -2.87 1.15
CA GLY A 120 -5.65 -2.17 1.29
C GLY A 120 -6.01 -1.79 2.74
N ALA A 121 -6.93 -0.85 2.97
CA ALA A 121 -7.26 -0.38 4.32
C ALA A 121 -7.99 -1.42 5.19
N PHE A 122 -8.71 -2.37 4.57
CA PHE A 122 -9.53 -3.37 5.26
C PHE A 122 -10.50 -2.75 6.28
N SER A 123 -11.14 -1.62 5.94
CA SER A 123 -12.01 -0.83 6.83
C SER A 123 -13.18 -1.63 7.44
N ASN A 124 -13.64 -2.69 6.76
CA ASN A 124 -14.68 -3.60 7.24
C ASN A 124 -14.18 -4.63 8.28
N ARG A 125 -12.89 -4.65 8.62
CA ARG A 125 -12.32 -5.54 9.64
C ARG A 125 -12.34 -4.87 11.01
N ASN A 126 -12.29 -5.70 12.06
CA ASN A 126 -12.31 -5.16 13.42
C ASN A 126 -11.07 -4.28 13.68
N PRO A 127 -11.14 -3.34 14.64
CA PRO A 127 -10.05 -2.42 14.93
C PRO A 127 -8.72 -3.11 15.24
N VAL A 128 -8.75 -4.21 16.01
CA VAL A 128 -7.56 -4.98 16.41
C VAL A 128 -6.81 -5.51 15.19
N ALA A 129 -7.54 -6.09 14.22
CA ALA A 129 -6.94 -6.66 13.02
C ALA A 129 -6.40 -5.57 12.08
N ARG A 130 -7.05 -4.39 12.02
CA ARG A 130 -6.55 -3.23 11.26
C ARG A 130 -5.24 -2.71 11.84
N VAL A 131 -5.17 -2.53 13.16
CA VAL A 131 -3.93 -2.13 13.86
C VAL A 131 -2.83 -3.16 13.62
N ALA A 132 -3.14 -4.45 13.80
CA ALA A 132 -2.16 -5.52 13.58
C ALA A 132 -1.60 -5.52 12.14
N LEU A 133 -2.46 -5.32 11.14
CA LEU A 133 -2.02 -5.24 9.76
C LEU A 133 -1.13 -4.00 9.50
N GLY A 134 -1.48 -2.85 10.08
CA GLY A 134 -0.66 -1.64 9.99
C GLY A 134 0.74 -1.84 10.58
N GLU A 135 0.83 -2.48 11.75
CA GLU A 135 2.10 -2.80 12.39
C GLU A 135 2.92 -3.82 11.60
N ALA A 136 2.29 -4.89 11.11
CA ALA A 136 2.95 -5.88 10.25
C ALA A 136 3.59 -5.22 9.02
N ARG A 137 2.87 -4.30 8.36
CA ARG A 137 3.42 -3.53 7.23
C ARG A 137 4.60 -2.67 7.64
N ALA A 138 4.54 -2.02 8.79
CA ALA A 138 5.63 -1.19 9.30
C ALA A 138 6.89 -2.01 9.58
N ILE A 139 6.75 -3.20 10.17
CA ILE A 139 7.86 -4.14 10.41
C ILE A 139 8.49 -4.57 9.08
N LEU A 140 7.68 -4.97 8.11
CA LEU A 140 8.17 -5.36 6.78
C LEU A 140 8.90 -4.22 6.07
N ALA A 141 8.36 -2.99 6.17
CA ALA A 141 8.99 -1.81 5.59
C ALA A 141 10.36 -1.52 6.22
N ARG A 142 10.48 -1.60 7.56
CA ARG A 142 11.77 -1.47 8.27
C ARG A 142 12.76 -2.56 7.88
N ALA A 143 12.27 -3.77 7.59
CA ALA A 143 13.08 -4.87 7.09
C ALA A 143 13.40 -4.80 5.59
N GLY A 144 13.02 -3.72 4.89
CA GLY A 144 13.29 -3.53 3.46
C GLY A 144 12.41 -4.36 2.52
N ILE A 145 11.32 -4.92 3.03
CA ILE A 145 10.38 -5.75 2.25
C ILE A 145 9.32 -4.84 1.65
N LYS A 146 9.39 -4.64 0.33
CA LYS A 146 8.41 -3.84 -0.42
C LYS A 146 7.09 -4.60 -0.54
N LEU A 147 6.00 -3.99 -0.08
CA LEU A 147 4.69 -4.64 -0.07
C LEU A 147 4.18 -4.95 -1.49
N ASN A 148 4.46 -4.09 -2.47
CA ASN A 148 4.02 -4.27 -3.85
C ASN A 148 5.00 -5.11 -4.72
N ASP A 149 6.01 -5.73 -4.12
CA ASP A 149 6.93 -6.64 -4.82
C ASP A 149 6.40 -8.07 -4.70
N PHE A 150 5.94 -8.65 -5.81
CA PHE A 150 5.39 -10.01 -5.84
C PHE A 150 6.43 -11.06 -5.44
N LYS A 151 7.71 -10.87 -5.76
CA LYS A 151 8.77 -11.79 -5.36
C LYS A 151 8.96 -11.78 -3.85
N LYS A 152 8.75 -10.63 -3.20
CA LYS A 152 8.99 -10.43 -1.76
C LYS A 152 7.75 -10.49 -0.87
N ASN A 153 6.54 -10.38 -1.41
CA ASN A 153 5.29 -10.37 -0.65
C ASN A 153 4.13 -11.09 -1.38
N GLY A 154 4.38 -11.64 -2.57
CA GLY A 154 3.33 -12.24 -3.40
C GLY A 154 3.31 -13.75 -3.44
N PHE A 155 2.09 -14.27 -3.63
CA PHE A 155 1.80 -15.67 -3.91
C PHE A 155 0.56 -15.80 -4.80
N TRP A 156 0.41 -16.94 -5.46
CA TRP A 156 -0.77 -17.24 -6.26
C TRP A 156 -1.84 -17.89 -5.40
N ALA A 157 -3.03 -17.31 -5.38
CA ALA A 157 -4.18 -17.80 -4.64
C ALA A 157 -5.31 -18.18 -5.60
N LYS A 158 -6.18 -19.11 -5.21
CA LYS A 158 -7.41 -19.36 -5.96
C LYS A 158 -8.33 -18.13 -5.93
N VAL A 159 -9.10 -17.91 -6.99
CA VAL A 159 -10.16 -16.90 -6.99
C VAL A 159 -11.16 -17.22 -5.87
N GLY A 160 -11.64 -16.20 -5.16
CA GLY A 160 -12.49 -16.39 -3.98
C GLY A 160 -11.74 -16.60 -2.64
N HIS A 161 -10.41 -16.54 -2.66
CA HIS A 161 -9.55 -16.65 -1.46
C HIS A 161 -9.63 -15.45 -0.48
N LEU A 162 -10.70 -14.64 -0.55
CA LEU A 162 -11.05 -13.63 0.46
C LEU A 162 -11.13 -14.22 1.89
N GLY A 163 -11.28 -15.55 1.99
CA GLY A 163 -11.20 -16.32 3.22
C GLY A 163 -9.81 -16.45 3.87
N THR A 164 -8.75 -15.91 3.28
CA THR A 164 -7.37 -16.07 3.81
C THR A 164 -6.92 -14.88 4.62
N HIS A 165 -7.36 -13.67 4.26
CA HIS A 165 -7.11 -12.46 5.04
C HIS A 165 -8.19 -12.24 6.09
N ARG A 166 -8.35 -13.23 6.98
CA ARG A 166 -9.22 -13.15 8.16
C ARG A 166 -8.57 -12.25 9.22
N ASN A 167 -9.35 -11.82 10.22
CA ASN A 167 -8.80 -11.08 11.36
C ASN A 167 -7.63 -11.85 12.02
N ALA A 168 -7.79 -13.17 12.19
CA ALA A 168 -6.75 -14.05 12.74
C ALA A 168 -5.44 -14.01 11.94
N HIS A 169 -5.52 -14.00 10.61
CA HIS A 169 -4.34 -13.92 9.74
C HIS A 169 -3.55 -12.64 10.01
N PHE A 170 -4.21 -11.48 10.13
CA PHE A 170 -3.52 -10.20 10.38
C PHE A 170 -2.87 -10.16 11.77
N ILE A 171 -3.59 -10.65 12.78
CA ILE A 171 -3.12 -10.72 14.16
C ILE A 171 -1.90 -11.64 14.24
N ARG A 172 -2.00 -12.85 13.67
CA ARG A 172 -0.91 -13.84 13.69
C ARG A 172 0.31 -13.38 12.89
N LEU A 173 0.09 -12.75 11.74
CA LEU A 173 1.16 -12.18 10.93
C LEU A 173 1.96 -11.14 11.73
N ARG A 174 1.26 -10.20 12.39
CA ARG A 174 1.91 -9.23 13.28
C ARG A 174 2.73 -9.91 14.36
N ASP A 175 2.15 -10.89 15.06
CA ASP A 175 2.84 -11.54 16.20
C ASP A 175 4.12 -12.22 15.76
N VAL A 176 4.07 -13.00 14.68
CA VAL A 176 5.26 -13.66 14.11
C VAL A 176 6.30 -12.63 13.65
N LEU A 177 5.88 -11.51 13.07
CA LEU A 177 6.80 -10.47 12.62
C LEU A 177 7.41 -9.67 13.78
N ARG A 178 6.68 -9.44 14.87
CA ARG A 178 7.20 -8.78 16.08
C ARG A 178 8.30 -9.64 16.72
N ASP A 179 8.03 -10.94 16.88
CA ASP A 179 9.03 -11.88 17.40
C ASP A 179 10.25 -11.92 16.47
N ALA A 180 10.03 -11.91 15.15
CA ALA A 180 11.13 -11.88 14.20
C ALA A 180 11.94 -10.57 14.22
N GLU A 181 11.28 -9.44 14.48
CA GLU A 181 11.92 -8.13 14.63
C GLU A 181 12.82 -8.09 15.86
N LEU A 182 12.35 -8.61 16.99
CA LEU A 182 13.15 -8.73 18.22
C LEU A 182 14.40 -9.60 18.02
N ASN A 183 14.32 -10.60 17.14
CA ASN A 183 15.42 -11.50 16.82
C ASN A 183 16.23 -11.08 15.58
N GLY A 184 15.93 -9.93 14.97
CA GLY A 184 16.64 -9.41 13.80
C GLY A 184 16.53 -10.29 12.54
N ASN A 185 15.51 -11.14 12.43
CA ASN A 185 15.39 -12.16 11.38
C ASN A 185 14.11 -12.07 10.55
N VAL A 186 13.46 -10.90 10.53
CA VAL A 186 12.23 -10.61 9.75
C VAL A 186 12.29 -11.13 8.30
N PRO A 187 13.35 -10.86 7.50
CA PRO A 187 13.38 -11.34 6.12
C PRO A 187 13.30 -12.86 6.01
N THR A 188 14.05 -13.58 6.86
CA THR A 188 14.08 -15.06 6.87
C THR A 188 12.74 -15.64 7.27
N VAL A 189 12.14 -15.13 8.35
CA VAL A 189 10.84 -15.61 8.84
C VAL A 189 9.73 -15.35 7.81
N PHE A 190 9.71 -14.15 7.22
CA PHE A 190 8.70 -13.80 6.23
C PHE A 190 8.84 -14.59 4.92
N GLU A 191 10.07 -14.88 4.48
CA GLU A 191 10.32 -15.79 3.36
C GLU A 191 9.78 -17.20 3.65
N GLY A 192 9.95 -17.70 4.88
CA GLY A 192 9.38 -18.96 5.33
C GLY A 192 7.84 -19.00 5.27
N ILE A 193 7.18 -17.91 5.64
CA ILE A 193 5.72 -17.75 5.49
C ILE A 193 5.32 -17.80 4.01
N LEU A 194 6.02 -17.05 3.15
CA LEU A 194 5.74 -17.00 1.72
C LEU A 194 5.95 -18.35 1.04
N LYS A 195 6.98 -19.10 1.42
CA LYS A 195 7.21 -20.45 0.90
C LYS A 195 6.02 -21.37 1.16
N GLN A 196 5.47 -21.32 2.37
CA GLN A 196 4.29 -22.11 2.73
C GLN A 196 3.03 -21.64 1.96
N LEU A 197 2.81 -20.33 1.87
CA LEU A 197 1.68 -19.78 1.11
C LEU A 197 1.74 -20.18 -0.37
N ARG A 198 2.95 -20.17 -0.96
CA ARG A 198 3.18 -20.60 -2.36
C ARG A 198 3.00 -22.10 -2.55
N SER A 199 3.18 -22.91 -1.52
CA SER A 199 2.84 -24.34 -1.54
C SER A 199 1.36 -24.61 -1.21
N GLY A 200 0.53 -23.58 -1.06
CA GLY A 200 -0.90 -23.71 -0.76
C GLY A 200 -1.22 -23.93 0.72
N HIS A 201 -0.25 -23.79 1.62
CA HIS A 201 -0.45 -23.90 3.06
C HIS A 201 -0.39 -22.51 3.71
N ASN A 202 -1.39 -22.15 4.53
CA ASN A 202 -1.34 -20.89 5.26
C ASN A 202 -0.92 -21.12 6.72
N PRO A 203 0.32 -20.78 7.11
CA PRO A 203 0.80 -20.98 8.50
C PRO A 203 0.19 -19.98 9.50
N LEU A 204 -0.61 -19.02 9.01
CA LEU A 204 -1.21 -17.95 9.81
C LEU A 204 -2.68 -18.22 10.17
N LEU A 205 -3.21 -19.39 9.80
CA LEU A 205 -4.58 -19.83 10.08
C LEU A 205 -4.61 -21.20 10.78
#